data_AF-A0A9E5NFE4-F1
#
_entry.id   AF-A0A9E5NFE4-F1
#
_cell.length_a   1.000
_cell.length_b   1.000
_cell.length_c   1.000
_cell.angle_alpha   90.00
_cell.angle_beta   90.00
_cell.angle_gamma   90.00
#
_symmetry.space_group_name_H-M   'P 1'
#
loop_
_entity.id
_entity.type
_entity.pdbx_description
1 polymer ?
#
loop_
_entity_poly.entity_id
_entity_poly.type
_entity_poly.pdbx_seq_one_letter_code
_entity_poly.pdbx_strand_id
1 'polypeptide(L)'
;MAARLRIFTSVAPDLRAEREIIGRAIASLPVSLGWVINYTPSADEALGRALDAVAAADFYMILLGTDIRAPMGSEFVVARRTGKRILAYVEDVLHTPAARVFMRYASLNWQHFSVEEELGPLLLRGLAEQILEAAEAYPISPVDWEAVLALLEELTDQEQLEPEKQKRPPEYRGAGKDAVIVSPERDLPRDGVLIEKSQGSN
;
A
#
# COMPACT_ATOMS: atom_id res chain seq x y z
N MET A 1 -33.14 -8.00 3.35
CA MET A 1 -31.77 -8.48 3.04
C MET A 1 -30.83 -7.74 3.97
N ALA A 2 -29.93 -8.42 4.67
CA ALA A 2 -28.89 -7.74 5.44
C ALA A 2 -28.02 -6.92 4.47
N ALA A 3 -27.87 -5.63 4.74
CA ALA A 3 -26.97 -4.79 3.96
C ALA A 3 -25.56 -5.35 4.05
N ARG A 4 -24.86 -5.41 2.92
CA ARG A 4 -23.46 -5.83 2.85
C ARG A 4 -22.65 -4.74 2.20
N LEU A 5 -21.53 -4.40 2.82
CA LEU A 5 -20.53 -3.53 2.25
C LEU A 5 -19.67 -4.32 1.26
N ARG A 6 -19.29 -3.68 0.18
CA ARG A 6 -18.48 -4.26 -0.89
C ARG A 6 -17.20 -3.46 -1.01
N ILE A 7 -16.08 -4.16 -0.96
CA ILE A 7 -14.77 -3.59 -1.25
C ILE A 7 -14.16 -4.31 -2.44
N PHE A 8 -13.73 -3.54 -3.42
CA PHE A 8 -12.90 -4.04 -4.50
C PHE A 8 -11.44 -3.68 -4.23
N THR A 9 -10.59 -4.70 -4.22
CA THR A 9 -9.17 -4.60 -3.93
C THR A 9 -8.35 -4.85 -5.18
N SER A 10 -7.84 -3.77 -5.75
CA SER A 10 -6.89 -3.80 -6.85
C SER A 10 -5.49 -4.13 -6.31
N VAL A 11 -5.04 -5.38 -6.46
CA VAL A 11 -3.78 -5.88 -5.92
C VAL A 11 -3.21 -6.98 -6.81
N ALA A 12 -1.90 -6.95 -7.03
CA ALA A 12 -1.24 -7.94 -7.86
C ALA A 12 -1.44 -9.39 -7.32
N PRO A 13 -1.57 -10.42 -8.19
CA PRO A 13 -1.81 -11.81 -7.76
C PRO A 13 -0.70 -12.45 -6.93
N ASP A 14 0.51 -11.92 -7.03
CA ASP A 14 1.72 -12.34 -6.30
C ASP A 14 1.78 -11.82 -4.86
N LEU A 15 1.00 -10.78 -4.53
CA LEU A 15 0.89 -10.20 -3.18
C LEU A 15 -0.14 -10.98 -2.34
N ARG A 16 0.16 -12.27 -2.10
CA ARG A 16 -0.75 -13.20 -1.42
C ARG A 16 -0.83 -12.96 0.08
N ALA A 17 0.29 -12.60 0.72
CA ALA A 17 0.35 -12.35 2.15
C ALA A 17 -0.49 -11.11 2.51
N GLU A 18 -0.38 -10.07 1.69
CA GLU A 18 -1.14 -8.83 1.79
C GLU A 18 -2.63 -9.09 1.61
N ARG A 19 -3.03 -9.92 0.65
CA ARG A 19 -4.44 -10.34 0.49
C ARG A 19 -4.98 -11.01 1.75
N GLU A 20 -4.18 -11.81 2.43
CA GLU A 20 -4.57 -12.45 3.69
C GLU A 20 -4.71 -11.40 4.81
N ILE A 21 -3.76 -10.48 4.93
CA ILE A 21 -3.79 -9.37 5.88
C ILE A 21 -5.04 -8.51 5.67
N ILE A 22 -5.35 -8.17 4.43
CA ILE A 22 -6.54 -7.42 4.03
C ILE A 22 -7.81 -8.15 4.50
N GLY A 23 -7.91 -9.45 4.20
CA GLY A 23 -9.04 -10.26 4.63
C GLY A 23 -9.21 -10.30 6.15
N ARG A 24 -8.12 -10.46 6.90
CA ARG A 24 -8.13 -10.46 8.37
C ARG A 24 -8.51 -9.10 8.94
N ALA A 25 -7.96 -8.01 8.40
CA ALA A 25 -8.27 -6.65 8.83
C ALA A 25 -9.76 -6.31 8.61
N ILE A 26 -10.31 -6.63 7.44
CA ILE A 26 -11.74 -6.39 7.18
C ILE A 26 -12.61 -7.23 8.12
N ALA A 27 -12.22 -8.47 8.41
CA ALA A 27 -12.93 -9.34 9.34
C ALA A 27 -12.84 -8.88 10.81
N SER A 28 -11.82 -8.10 11.17
CA SER A 28 -11.66 -7.56 12.52
C SER A 28 -12.33 -6.20 12.74
N LEU A 29 -12.94 -5.60 11.71
CA LEU A 29 -13.69 -4.36 11.88
C LEU A 29 -14.86 -4.57 12.85
N PRO A 30 -15.06 -3.70 13.85
CA PRO A 30 -16.08 -3.85 14.86
C PRO A 30 -17.44 -3.36 14.35
N VAL A 31 -17.88 -3.89 13.21
CA VAL A 31 -19.17 -3.58 12.60
C VAL A 31 -19.98 -4.86 12.35
N SER A 32 -21.27 -4.81 12.67
CA SER A 32 -22.21 -5.90 12.41
C SER A 32 -22.55 -6.13 10.93
N LEU A 33 -22.05 -5.28 10.03
CA LEU A 33 -22.29 -5.34 8.59
C LEU A 33 -21.50 -6.50 7.94
N GLY A 34 -22.17 -7.22 7.04
CA GLY A 34 -21.50 -8.24 6.23
C GLY A 34 -20.61 -7.62 5.16
N TRP A 35 -19.48 -8.26 4.84
CA TRP A 35 -18.54 -7.79 3.82
C TRP A 35 -18.49 -8.72 2.61
N VAL A 36 -18.30 -8.13 1.43
CA VAL A 36 -17.91 -8.84 0.21
C VAL A 36 -16.60 -8.23 -0.27
N ILE A 37 -15.58 -9.07 -0.39
CA ILE A 37 -14.26 -8.66 -0.85
C ILE A 37 -14.04 -9.24 -2.24
N ASN A 38 -13.81 -8.36 -3.21
CA ASN A 38 -13.39 -8.73 -4.55
C ASN A 38 -11.93 -8.32 -4.75
N TYR A 39 -11.18 -9.11 -5.51
CA TYR A 39 -9.79 -8.82 -5.83
C TYR A 39 -9.61 -8.65 -7.34
N THR A 40 -8.48 -8.06 -7.74
CA THR A 40 -8.02 -8.11 -9.13
C THR A 40 -8.08 -9.56 -9.65
N PRO A 41 -8.73 -9.79 -10.81
CA PRO A 41 -8.94 -11.11 -11.37
C PRO A 41 -7.61 -11.76 -11.77
N SER A 42 -7.57 -13.08 -11.71
CA SER A 42 -6.50 -13.85 -12.36
C SER A 42 -6.61 -13.74 -13.89
N ALA A 43 -5.55 -14.08 -14.62
CA ALA A 43 -5.50 -13.89 -16.07
C ALA A 43 -6.59 -14.66 -16.87
N ASP A 44 -7.14 -15.69 -16.26
CA ASP A 44 -8.20 -16.58 -16.76
C ASP A 44 -9.62 -16.13 -16.39
N GLU A 45 -9.76 -15.13 -15.52
CA GLU A 45 -11.05 -14.58 -15.11
C GLU A 45 -11.54 -13.47 -16.03
N ALA A 46 -12.86 -13.35 -16.18
CA ALA A 46 -13.48 -12.42 -17.12
C ALA A 46 -13.35 -10.96 -16.64
N LEU A 47 -12.45 -10.19 -17.27
CA LEU A 47 -12.19 -8.77 -16.97
C LEU A 47 -13.48 -7.93 -16.86
N GLY A 48 -14.46 -8.13 -17.75
CA GLY A 48 -15.72 -7.38 -17.72
C GLY A 48 -16.43 -7.47 -16.37
N ARG A 49 -16.49 -8.67 -15.77
CA ARG A 49 -17.11 -8.87 -14.46
C ARG A 49 -16.34 -8.20 -13.33
N ALA A 50 -15.01 -8.14 -13.43
CA ALA A 50 -14.20 -7.43 -12.44
C ALA A 50 -14.46 -5.93 -12.50
N LEU A 51 -14.57 -5.34 -13.70
CA LEU A 51 -14.90 -3.93 -13.87
C LEU A 51 -16.33 -3.61 -13.37
N ASP A 52 -17.29 -4.50 -13.60
CA ASP A 52 -18.64 -4.38 -13.03
C ASP A 52 -18.60 -4.42 -11.49
N ALA A 53 -17.77 -5.29 -10.92
CA ALA A 53 -17.56 -5.38 -9.47
C ALA A 53 -16.94 -4.10 -8.90
N VAL A 54 -15.97 -3.49 -9.59
CA VAL A 54 -15.42 -2.17 -9.22
C VAL A 54 -16.54 -1.11 -9.20
N ALA A 55 -17.35 -1.05 -10.25
CA ALA A 55 -18.44 -0.08 -10.35
C ALA A 55 -19.52 -0.28 -9.26
N ALA A 56 -19.74 -1.52 -8.84
CA ALA A 56 -20.72 -1.89 -7.82
C ALA A 56 -20.18 -1.88 -6.37
N ALA A 57 -18.89 -1.62 -6.17
CA ALA A 57 -18.27 -1.58 -4.84
C ALA A 57 -18.60 -0.28 -4.09
N ASP A 58 -18.66 -0.35 -2.76
CA ASP A 58 -18.80 0.83 -1.89
C ASP A 58 -17.42 1.48 -1.68
N PHE A 59 -16.40 0.65 -1.55
CA PHE A 59 -15.01 1.03 -1.35
C PHE A 59 -14.13 0.49 -2.48
N TYR A 60 -13.14 1.28 -2.89
CA TYR A 60 -12.08 0.82 -3.77
C TYR A 60 -10.74 0.94 -3.05
N MET A 61 -9.99 -0.15 -3.00
CA MET A 61 -8.63 -0.15 -2.50
C MET A 61 -7.67 -0.47 -3.63
N ILE A 62 -6.53 0.20 -3.65
CA ILE A 62 -5.40 -0.15 -4.51
C ILE A 62 -4.16 -0.35 -3.66
N LEU A 63 -3.49 -1.49 -3.85
CA LEU A 63 -2.24 -1.83 -3.19
C LEU A 63 -1.17 -2.06 -4.25
N LEU A 64 -0.10 -1.27 -4.19
CA LEU A 64 1.00 -1.29 -5.14
C LEU A 64 2.28 -1.80 -4.48
N GLY A 65 2.78 -2.95 -4.95
CA GLY A 65 4.11 -3.44 -4.59
C GLY A 65 5.19 -2.92 -5.53
N THR A 66 6.09 -3.80 -5.97
CA THR A 66 7.20 -3.45 -6.87
C THR A 66 6.75 -2.91 -8.24
N ASP A 67 5.68 -3.47 -8.82
CA ASP A 67 5.19 -3.09 -10.16
C ASP A 67 3.66 -2.95 -10.20
N ILE A 68 3.14 -2.22 -11.18
CA ILE A 68 1.71 -2.26 -11.51
C ILE A 68 1.42 -3.40 -12.48
N ARG A 69 0.44 -4.23 -12.15
CA ARG A 69 0.00 -5.34 -13.01
C ARG A 69 -1.30 -5.04 -13.72
N ALA A 70 -1.45 -5.52 -14.95
CA ALA A 70 -2.77 -5.56 -15.57
C ALA A 70 -3.66 -6.56 -14.81
N PRO A 71 -4.97 -6.27 -14.65
CA PRO A 71 -5.72 -5.11 -15.15
C PRO A 71 -5.84 -3.90 -14.20
N MET A 72 -5.01 -3.77 -13.17
CA MET A 72 -5.15 -2.74 -12.10
C MET A 72 -5.33 -1.30 -12.64
N GLY A 73 -4.65 -0.95 -13.73
CA GLY A 73 -4.81 0.37 -14.36
C GLY A 73 -6.24 0.64 -14.87
N SER A 74 -6.88 -0.37 -15.47
CA SER A 74 -8.28 -0.27 -15.94
C SER A 74 -9.26 -0.23 -14.78
N GLU A 75 -9.02 -1.03 -13.74
CA GLU A 75 -9.81 -1.05 -12.51
C GLU A 75 -9.81 0.34 -11.85
N PHE A 76 -8.63 0.95 -11.74
CA PHE A 76 -8.46 2.30 -11.20
C PHE A 76 -9.23 3.36 -12.00
N VAL A 77 -9.20 3.28 -13.33
CA VAL A 77 -9.94 4.21 -14.20
C VAL A 77 -11.44 4.09 -13.95
N VAL A 78 -11.99 2.88 -13.79
CA VAL A 78 -13.41 2.68 -13.47
C VAL A 78 -13.74 3.22 -12.08
N ALA A 79 -12.90 2.94 -11.07
CA ALA A 79 -13.09 3.44 -9.71
C ALA A 79 -13.16 4.97 -9.68
N ARG A 80 -12.23 5.65 -10.36
CA ARG A 80 -12.25 7.12 -10.49
C ARG A 80 -13.49 7.64 -11.21
N ARG A 81 -13.86 7.03 -12.34
CA ARG A 81 -15.02 7.48 -13.14
C ARG A 81 -16.35 7.33 -12.39
N THR A 82 -16.43 6.34 -11.51
CA THR A 82 -17.62 6.08 -10.68
C THR A 82 -17.57 6.77 -9.32
N GLY A 83 -16.55 7.61 -9.07
CA GLY A 83 -16.45 8.41 -7.85
C GLY A 83 -16.26 7.59 -6.58
N LYS A 84 -15.61 6.43 -6.66
CA LYS A 84 -15.34 5.62 -5.47
C LYS A 84 -14.44 6.36 -4.49
N ARG A 85 -14.64 6.11 -3.19
CA ARG A 85 -13.65 6.45 -2.17
C ARG A 85 -12.48 5.48 -2.33
N ILE A 86 -11.27 6.04 -2.50
CA ILE A 86 -10.08 5.28 -2.85
C ILE A 86 -9.14 5.24 -1.64
N LEU A 87 -8.86 4.03 -1.15
CA LEU A 87 -7.76 3.75 -0.23
C LEU A 87 -6.54 3.33 -1.04
N ALA A 88 -5.41 3.99 -0.84
CA ALA A 88 -4.20 3.79 -1.65
C ALA A 88 -3.02 3.45 -0.77
N TYR A 89 -2.47 2.25 -0.94
CA TYR A 89 -1.34 1.74 -0.17
C TYR A 89 -0.19 1.37 -1.11
N VAL A 90 1.03 1.66 -0.68
CA VAL A 90 2.24 1.37 -1.46
C VAL A 90 3.33 0.81 -0.56
N GLU A 91 3.95 -0.27 -1.01
CA GLU A 91 5.07 -0.91 -0.34
C GLU A 91 6.36 -0.09 -0.58
N ASP A 92 7.18 0.14 0.44
CA ASP A 92 8.44 0.87 0.36
C ASP A 92 9.57 0.01 -0.26
N VAL A 93 9.43 -0.26 -1.55
CA VAL A 93 10.38 -1.04 -2.36
C VAL A 93 10.88 -0.27 -3.57
N LEU A 94 11.90 -0.82 -4.24
CA LEU A 94 12.36 -0.26 -5.51
C LEU A 94 11.32 -0.50 -6.61
N HIS A 95 10.45 0.48 -6.82
CA HIS A 95 9.42 0.37 -7.85
C HIS A 95 10.00 0.33 -9.27
N THR A 96 9.29 -0.30 -10.19
CA THR A 96 9.59 -0.21 -11.62
C THR A 96 9.31 1.19 -12.18
N PRO A 97 9.83 1.54 -13.38
CA PRO A 97 9.41 2.75 -14.07
C PRO A 97 7.89 2.84 -14.29
N ALA A 98 7.22 1.71 -14.58
CA ALA A 98 5.79 1.67 -14.83
C ALA A 98 4.98 1.99 -13.56
N ALA A 99 5.34 1.39 -12.42
CA ALA A 99 4.74 1.71 -11.13
C ALA A 99 4.93 3.18 -10.77
N ARG A 100 6.14 3.74 -10.92
CA ARG A 100 6.39 5.17 -10.64
C ARG A 100 5.57 6.10 -11.53
N VAL A 101 5.41 5.77 -12.81
CA VAL A 101 4.56 6.53 -13.73
C VAL A 101 3.10 6.44 -13.28
N PHE A 102 2.63 5.25 -12.92
CA PHE A 102 1.27 5.05 -12.43
C PHE A 102 1.00 5.82 -11.13
N MET A 103 1.88 5.77 -10.13
CA MET A 103 1.71 6.51 -8.87
C MET A 103 1.52 8.01 -9.10
N ARG A 104 2.32 8.60 -10.01
CA ARG A 104 2.18 10.01 -10.40
C ARG A 104 0.86 10.27 -11.14
N TYR A 105 0.54 9.44 -12.12
CA TYR A 105 -0.70 9.53 -12.89
C TYR A 105 -1.95 9.42 -12.00
N ALA A 106 -1.91 8.52 -11.03
CA ALA A 106 -3.01 8.26 -10.12
C ALA A 106 -3.29 9.47 -9.21
N SER A 107 -2.24 10.22 -8.82
CA SER A 107 -2.33 11.41 -7.98
C SER A 107 -3.15 11.16 -6.70
N LEU A 108 -2.92 10.01 -6.07
CA LEU A 108 -3.56 9.60 -4.82
C LEU A 108 -2.69 10.00 -3.62
N ASN A 109 -3.30 10.09 -2.44
CA ASN A 109 -2.58 10.14 -1.18
C ASN A 109 -2.15 8.71 -0.79
N TRP A 110 -0.96 8.32 -1.21
CA TRP A 110 -0.42 6.99 -0.95
C TRP A 110 0.02 6.85 0.51
N GLN A 111 -0.52 5.85 1.21
CA GLN A 111 -0.05 5.42 2.52
C GLN A 111 1.07 4.39 2.32
N HIS A 112 2.25 4.69 2.85
CA HIS A 112 3.44 3.87 2.70
C HIS A 112 3.53 2.83 3.82
N PHE A 113 4.00 1.64 3.49
CA PHE A 113 4.34 0.60 4.47
C PHE A 113 5.62 -0.13 4.04
N SER A 114 6.47 -0.47 5.01
CA SER A 114 7.75 -1.14 4.79
C SER A 114 7.70 -2.63 5.14
N VAL A 115 6.81 -3.01 6.05
CA VAL A 115 6.60 -4.41 6.45
C VAL A 115 5.12 -4.78 6.41
N GLU A 116 4.85 -6.07 6.18
CA GLU A 116 3.49 -6.60 6.03
C GLU A 116 2.60 -6.29 7.25
N GLU A 117 3.17 -6.30 8.46
CA GLU A 117 2.45 -6.07 9.71
C GLU A 117 1.86 -4.65 9.82
N GLU A 118 2.43 -3.67 9.12
CA GLU A 118 1.96 -2.27 9.11
C GLU A 118 0.68 -2.11 8.28
N LEU A 119 0.47 -2.97 7.27
CA LEU A 119 -0.66 -2.84 6.34
C LEU A 119 -2.01 -3.00 7.04
N GLY A 120 -2.11 -3.92 8.00
CA GLY A 120 -3.35 -4.20 8.73
C GLY A 120 -3.91 -2.97 9.47
N PRO A 121 -3.12 -2.37 10.39
CA PRO A 121 -3.49 -1.13 11.08
C PRO A 121 -3.81 0.04 10.14
N LEU A 122 -3.00 0.24 9.09
CA LEU A 122 -3.22 1.30 8.08
C LEU A 122 -4.55 1.11 7.33
N LEU A 123 -4.88 -0.15 7.00
CA LEU A 123 -6.14 -0.49 6.34
C LEU A 123 -7.33 -0.27 7.27
N LEU A 124 -7.23 -0.76 8.51
CA LEU A 124 -8.29 -0.60 9.52
C LEU A 124 -8.62 0.86 9.76
N ARG A 125 -7.59 1.70 9.93
CA ARG A 125 -7.76 3.15 10.08
C ARG A 125 -8.47 3.75 8.87
N GLY A 126 -7.96 3.51 7.66
CA GLY A 126 -8.54 4.08 6.45
C GLY A 126 -10.00 3.65 6.21
N LEU A 127 -10.34 2.39 6.50
CA LEU A 127 -11.73 1.92 6.43
C LEU A 127 -12.61 2.55 7.50
N ALA A 128 -12.15 2.61 8.74
CA ALA A 128 -12.88 3.22 9.84
C ALA A 128 -13.16 4.70 9.56
N GLU A 129 -12.16 5.47 9.12
CA GLU A 129 -12.33 6.87 8.70
C GLU A 129 -13.39 7.01 7.61
N GLN A 130 -13.31 6.22 6.54
CA GLN A 130 -14.29 6.30 5.45
C GLN A 130 -15.70 5.86 5.84
N ILE A 131 -15.82 4.89 6.76
CA ILE A 131 -17.10 4.47 7.34
C ILE A 131 -17.72 5.62 8.12
N LEU A 132 -16.93 6.31 8.95
CA LEU A 132 -17.41 7.43 9.75
C LEU A 132 -17.75 8.66 8.89
N GLU A 133 -16.92 9.02 7.92
CA GLU A 133 -17.21 10.12 6.98
C GLU A 133 -18.48 9.91 6.15
N ALA A 134 -18.91 8.65 6.01
CA ALA A 134 -20.03 8.24 5.17
C ALA A 134 -21.17 7.61 5.99
N ALA A 135 -21.31 7.97 7.27
CA ALA A 135 -22.29 7.41 8.20
C ALA A 135 -23.68 7.25 7.59
N GLU A 136 -24.17 8.28 6.90
CA GLU A 136 -25.52 8.33 6.32
C GLU A 136 -25.69 7.40 5.11
N ALA A 137 -24.59 7.01 4.46
CA ALA A 137 -24.60 6.11 3.31
C ALA A 137 -24.72 4.63 3.71
N TYR A 138 -24.45 4.30 4.97
CA TYR A 138 -24.36 2.92 5.45
C TYR A 138 -25.31 2.69 6.63
N PRO A 139 -25.99 1.54 6.71
CA PRO A 139 -26.90 1.25 7.81
C PRO A 139 -26.12 0.76 9.05
N ILE A 140 -25.27 1.64 9.60
CA ILE A 140 -24.44 1.37 10.78
C ILE A 140 -25.28 1.66 12.03
N SER A 141 -25.26 0.75 13.00
CA SER A 141 -25.94 0.99 14.28
C SER A 141 -25.15 1.98 15.15
N PRO A 142 -25.77 2.70 16.09
CA PRO A 142 -25.04 3.55 17.04
C PRO A 142 -23.97 2.81 17.84
N VAL A 143 -24.18 1.51 18.12
CA VAL A 143 -23.21 0.66 18.81
C VAL A 143 -22.00 0.36 17.94
N ASP A 144 -22.21 0.02 16.66
CA ASP A 144 -21.12 -0.17 15.71
C ASP A 144 -20.35 1.14 15.49
N TRP A 145 -21.05 2.27 15.46
CA TRP A 145 -20.44 3.59 15.34
C TRP A 145 -19.48 3.92 16.49
N GLU A 146 -19.91 3.73 17.73
CA GLU A 146 -19.07 3.90 18.92
C GLU A 146 -17.87 2.95 18.90
N ALA A 147 -18.06 1.70 18.46
CA ALA A 147 -16.98 0.73 18.38
C ALA A 147 -15.94 1.09 17.29
N VAL A 148 -16.37 1.64 16.15
CA VAL A 148 -15.47 2.15 15.10
C VAL A 148 -14.70 3.37 15.58
N LEU A 149 -15.33 4.28 16.34
CA LEU A 149 -14.63 5.41 16.96
C LEU A 149 -13.57 4.95 17.97
N ALA A 150 -13.91 4.00 18.84
CA ALA A 150 -12.97 3.43 19.80
C ALA A 150 -11.77 2.76 19.12
N LEU A 151 -12.01 2.05 18.00
CA LEU A 151 -10.94 1.47 17.18
C LEU A 151 -9.99 2.56 16.65
N LEU A 152 -10.51 3.69 16.17
CA LEU A 152 -9.66 4.79 15.67
C LEU A 152 -8.82 5.43 16.76
N GLU A 153 -9.37 5.61 17.96
CA GLU A 153 -8.62 6.07 19.14
C GLU A 153 -7.48 5.10 19.44
N GLU A 154 -7.76 3.80 19.55
CA GLU A 154 -6.75 2.77 19.84
C GLU A 154 -5.62 2.77 18.79
N LEU A 155 -5.96 2.80 17.50
CA LEU A 155 -4.96 2.82 16.42
C LEU A 155 -4.10 4.10 16.45
N THR A 156 -4.68 5.22 16.86
CA THR A 156 -3.98 6.50 16.99
C THR A 156 -3.02 6.49 18.17
N ASP A 157 -3.44 5.93 19.30
CA ASP A 157 -2.58 5.80 20.48
C ASP A 157 -1.40 4.86 20.23
N GLN A 158 -1.63 3.75 19.52
CA GLN A 158 -0.56 2.84 19.11
C GLN A 158 0.49 3.54 18.24
N GLU A 159 0.05 4.30 17.25
CA GLU A 159 0.95 5.09 16.37
C GLU A 159 1.75 6.13 17.15
N GLN A 160 1.23 6.70 18.25
CA GLN A 160 1.98 7.65 19.07
C GLN A 160 3.02 6.99 19.98
N LEU A 161 2.84 5.71 20.31
CA LEU A 161 3.76 4.94 21.17
C LEU A 161 4.94 4.34 20.39
N GLU A 162 4.79 4.07 19.10
CA GLU A 162 5.84 3.52 18.22
C GLU A 162 6.99 4.49 17.80
N PRO A 163 6.82 5.82 17.63
CA PRO A 163 7.91 6.73 17.28
C PRO A 163 8.98 6.85 18.37
N GLU A 164 8.69 6.43 19.62
CA GLU A 164 9.73 6.31 20.65
C GLU A 164 10.66 5.10 20.45
N LYS A 165 10.21 4.04 19.76
CA LYS A 165 11.03 2.85 19.46
C LYS A 165 11.84 2.99 18.17
N GLN A 166 11.35 3.75 17.19
CA GLN A 166 12.00 3.95 15.88
C GLN A 166 13.05 5.08 15.83
N LYS A 167 13.31 5.80 16.94
CA LYS A 167 14.42 6.78 17.07
C LYS A 167 15.83 6.18 17.17
N ARG A 168 16.00 4.88 16.93
CA ARG A 168 17.34 4.33 16.67
C ARG A 168 17.58 4.38 15.17
N PRO A 169 18.54 5.16 14.67
CA PRO A 169 18.84 5.16 13.25
C PRO A 169 19.18 3.73 12.82
N PRO A 170 18.79 3.31 11.60
CA PRO A 170 19.21 2.03 11.08
C PRO A 170 20.73 1.96 11.17
N GLU A 171 21.26 0.90 11.80
CA GLU A 171 22.68 0.58 11.70
C GLU A 171 22.99 0.38 10.23
N TYR A 172 23.51 1.43 9.59
CA TYR A 172 24.16 1.31 8.30
C TYR A 172 25.39 0.42 8.49
N ARG A 173 25.22 -0.89 8.29
CA ARG A 173 26.34 -1.79 8.03
C ARG A 173 26.87 -1.44 6.65
N GLY A 174 27.97 -0.70 6.66
CA GLY A 174 28.65 -0.23 5.47
C GLY A 174 29.09 -1.34 4.52
N ALA A 175 29.08 -0.95 3.24
CA ALA A 175 30.00 -1.31 2.16
C ALA A 175 30.22 -2.80 1.82
N GLY A 176 29.57 -3.22 0.74
CA GLY A 176 29.90 -4.42 -0.02
C GLY A 176 29.78 -4.20 -1.52
N LYS A 177 30.82 -3.60 -2.11
CA LYS A 177 31.22 -3.64 -3.54
C LYS A 177 30.42 -2.78 -4.54
N ASP A 178 31.08 -1.68 -4.91
CA ASP A 178 31.04 -0.91 -6.16
C ASP A 178 29.75 -0.21 -6.58
N ALA A 179 29.72 1.11 -6.38
CA ALA A 179 29.07 2.04 -7.28
C ALA A 179 29.86 3.35 -7.34
N VAL A 180 30.37 3.68 -8.53
CA VAL A 180 30.99 4.96 -8.86
C VAL A 180 29.89 5.90 -9.33
N ILE A 181 29.78 7.08 -8.72
CA ILE A 181 28.92 8.17 -9.22
C ILE A 181 29.83 9.15 -9.97
N VAL A 182 29.70 9.19 -11.29
CA VAL A 182 30.39 10.17 -12.15
C VAL A 182 29.41 11.29 -12.51
N SER A 183 29.79 12.53 -12.21
CA SER A 183 29.06 13.73 -12.64
C SER A 183 29.62 14.21 -13.99
N PRO A 184 28.80 14.61 -14.99
CA PRO A 184 29.27 14.79 -16.37
C PRO A 184 30.18 16.00 -16.65
N GLU A 185 30.71 16.71 -15.66
CA GLU A 185 31.39 17.99 -15.91
C GLU A 185 32.74 18.21 -15.21
N ARG A 186 33.36 17.19 -14.57
CA ARG A 186 34.61 17.45 -13.85
C ARG A 186 35.51 16.24 -13.60
N ASP A 187 35.90 15.53 -14.65
CA ASP A 187 36.99 14.55 -14.57
C ASP A 187 38.14 14.91 -15.51
N LEU A 188 39.28 15.28 -14.90
CA LEU A 188 40.65 14.80 -15.18
C LEU A 188 41.69 15.71 -14.50
N PRO A 189 42.38 15.26 -13.42
CA PRO A 189 43.70 15.75 -13.08
C PRO A 189 44.78 14.95 -13.84
N ARG A 190 45.82 15.64 -14.31
CA ARG A 190 46.86 15.13 -15.24
C ARG A 190 48.01 14.34 -14.61
N ASP A 191 48.03 14.12 -13.30
CA ASP A 191 49.21 13.58 -12.61
C ASP A 191 48.87 12.45 -11.61
N GLY A 192 48.53 11.27 -12.13
CA GLY A 192 48.40 10.05 -11.33
C GLY A 192 49.72 9.27 -11.27
N VAL A 193 50.29 9.08 -10.08
CA VAL A 193 51.42 8.15 -9.84
C VAL A 193 50.86 6.77 -9.45
N LEU A 194 51.29 5.73 -10.16
CA LEU A 194 51.03 4.32 -9.83
C LEU A 194 51.78 3.92 -8.56
N ILE A 195 51.07 3.43 -7.54
CA ILE A 195 51.69 2.72 -6.41
C ILE A 195 51.41 1.23 -6.61
N GLU A 196 52.47 0.46 -6.90
CA GLU A 196 52.41 -1.00 -6.95
C GLU A 196 52.27 -1.59 -5.54
N LYS A 197 51.42 -2.64 -5.43
CA LYS A 197 51.34 -3.49 -4.25
C LYS A 197 52.63 -4.31 -4.13
N SER A 198 53.47 -4.00 -3.15
CA SER A 198 54.53 -4.90 -2.70
C SER A 198 53.94 -5.98 -1.79
N GLN A 199 53.86 -7.21 -2.30
CA GLN A 199 53.95 -8.41 -1.45
C GLN A 199 55.42 -8.64 -1.09
N GLY A 200 55.71 -8.90 0.18
CA GLY A 200 57.06 -9.29 0.62
C GLY A 200 57.12 -9.63 2.10
N SER A 201 57.20 -10.92 2.38
CA SER A 201 57.42 -11.55 3.69
C SER A 201 58.68 -11.07 4.42
N ASN A 202 58.63 -11.08 5.75
CA ASN A 202 59.58 -11.84 6.57
C ASN A 202 58.92 -12.25 7.89
#